data_AF-A0A5E4MW27-F1
#
_entry.id   AF-A0A5E4MW27-F1
#
_cell.length_a   1.000
_cell.length_b   1.000
_cell.length_c   1.000
_cell.angle_alpha   90.00
_cell.angle_beta   90.00
_cell.angle_gamma   90.00
#
_symmetry.space_group_name_H-M   'P 1'
#
loop_
_entity.id
_entity.type
_entity.pdbx_description
1 polymer ?
#
loop_
_entity_poly.entity_id
_entity_poly.type
_entity_poly.pdbx_seq_one_letter_code
_entity_poly.pdbx_strand_id
1 'polypeptide(L)'
;MKPSLLKRHQLSKHPETENKPIEFFQRKVTIFRKESKCMSSFTNFNENIVKASYLESLIIAKDGKPHTIGETLVLPAAKEIVRCVLGDKAAKEIEKVSLSNDTVKEELMTCRRI
;
A
#
# COMPACT_ATOMS: atom_id res chain seq x y z
N MET A 1 20.57 -10.15 12.82
CA MET A 1 21.32 -9.41 13.86
C MET A 1 22.31 -10.37 14.53
N LYS A 2 23.50 -9.91 14.94
CA LYS A 2 24.40 -10.74 15.77
C LYS A 2 23.78 -10.96 17.17
N PRO A 3 23.96 -12.12 17.83
CA PRO A 3 23.34 -12.41 19.14
C PRO A 3 23.65 -11.39 20.23
N SER A 4 24.90 -10.90 20.27
CA SER A 4 25.33 -9.87 21.22
C SER A 4 24.60 -8.54 21.03
N LEU A 5 24.32 -8.17 19.78
CA LEU A 5 23.59 -6.95 19.45
C LEU A 5 22.10 -7.08 19.78
N LEU A 6 21.52 -8.26 19.54
CA LEU A 6 20.13 -8.54 19.87
C LEU A 6 19.90 -8.48 21.38
N LYS A 7 20.78 -9.10 22.18
CA LYS A 7 20.71 -9.04 23.64
C LYS A 7 20.80 -7.60 24.13
N ARG A 8 21.75 -6.82 23.63
CA ARG A 8 21.89 -5.40 24.00
C ARG A 8 20.65 -4.58 23.60
N HIS A 9 20.10 -4.82 22.42
CA HIS A 9 18.89 -4.14 21.96
C HIS A 9 17.69 -4.46 22.86
N GLN A 10 17.50 -5.73 23.20
CA GLN A 10 16.45 -6.18 24.11
C GLN A 10 16.55 -5.48 25.48
N LEU A 11 17.75 -5.45 26.07
CA LEU A 11 18.00 -4.79 27.36
C LEU A 11 17.76 -3.28 27.34
N SER A 12 18.16 -2.61 26.24
CA SER A 12 18.11 -1.15 26.16
C SER A 12 16.79 -0.58 25.66
N LYS A 13 16.08 -1.31 24.80
CA LYS A 13 14.85 -0.84 24.13
C LYS A 13 13.59 -1.53 24.61
N HIS A 14 13.72 -2.73 25.15
CA HIS A 14 12.60 -3.55 25.58
C HIS A 14 12.83 -4.22 26.95
N PRO A 15 13.23 -3.46 27.99
CA PRO A 15 13.47 -4.01 29.32
C PRO A 15 12.23 -4.70 29.90
N GLU A 16 11.03 -4.26 29.53
CA GLU A 16 9.74 -4.83 29.95
C GLU A 16 9.48 -6.26 29.43
N THR A 17 10.23 -6.68 28.40
CA THR A 17 10.15 -8.04 27.85
C THR A 17 11.42 -8.86 28.07
N GLU A 18 12.35 -8.34 28.88
CA GLU A 18 13.51 -9.08 29.36
C GLU A 18 13.07 -10.29 30.21
N ASN A 19 13.76 -11.43 30.06
CA ASN A 19 13.52 -12.67 30.81
C ASN A 19 12.13 -13.32 30.65
N LYS A 20 11.34 -12.91 29.65
CA LYS A 20 10.09 -13.61 29.33
C LYS A 20 10.35 -14.99 28.73
N PRO A 21 9.47 -15.98 28.97
CA PRO A 21 9.61 -17.32 28.41
C PRO A 21 9.50 -17.30 26.88
N ILE A 22 10.09 -18.30 26.22
CA ILE A 22 10.09 -18.44 24.76
C ILE A 22 8.65 -18.42 24.19
N GLU A 23 7.69 -18.98 24.92
CA GLU A 23 6.27 -19.02 24.55
C GLU A 23 5.67 -17.61 24.33
N PHE A 24 6.12 -16.61 25.10
CA PHE A 24 5.69 -15.22 24.91
C PHE A 24 6.07 -14.71 23.53
N PHE A 25 7.31 -14.97 23.11
CA PHE A 25 7.82 -14.55 21.81
C PHE A 25 7.18 -15.34 20.67
N GLN A 26 6.95 -16.65 20.85
CA GLN A 26 6.20 -17.46 19.88
C GLN A 26 4.78 -16.94 19.68
N ARG A 27 4.09 -16.56 20.76
CA ARG A 27 2.76 -15.95 20.69
C ARG A 27 2.79 -14.59 19.97
N LYS A 28 3.77 -13.74 20.27
CA LYS A 28 3.98 -12.47 19.55
C LYS A 28 4.25 -12.67 18.06
N VAL A 29 5.07 -13.66 17.69
CA VAL A 29 5.34 -13.98 16.28
C VAL A 29 4.08 -14.45 15.55
N THR A 30 3.24 -15.27 16.19
CA THR A 30 1.99 -15.74 15.56
C THR A 30 0.98 -14.61 15.38
N ILE A 31 0.85 -13.69 16.35
CA ILE A 31 0.05 -12.48 16.23
C ILE A 31 0.58 -11.60 15.09
N PHE A 32 1.88 -11.29 15.10
CA PHE A 32 2.52 -10.49 14.06
C PHE A 32 2.35 -11.10 12.67
N ARG A 33 2.49 -12.43 12.52
CA ARG A 33 2.27 -13.12 11.25
C ARG A 33 0.81 -13.09 10.78
N LYS A 34 -0.15 -13.11 11.70
CA LYS A 34 -1.58 -12.95 11.38
C LYS A 34 -1.87 -11.52 10.93
N GLU A 35 -1.33 -10.53 11.63
CA GLU A 35 -1.43 -9.11 11.26
C GLU A 35 -0.71 -8.81 9.94
N SER A 36 0.47 -9.38 9.70
CA SER A 36 1.23 -9.20 8.47
C SER A 36 0.58 -9.87 7.25
N LYS A 37 -0.20 -10.94 7.45
CA LYS A 37 -1.02 -11.53 6.37
C LYS A 37 -2.10 -10.55 5.89
N CYS A 38 -2.67 -9.73 6.78
CA CYS A 38 -3.54 -8.62 6.38
C CYS A 38 -2.79 -7.62 5.48
N MET A 39 -1.50 -7.40 5.72
CA MET A 39 -0.68 -6.55 4.84
C MET A 39 -0.41 -7.19 3.47
N SER A 40 -0.28 -8.52 3.36
CA SER A 40 -0.03 -9.20 2.08
C SER A 40 -1.20 -9.13 1.08
N SER A 41 -2.44 -8.90 1.54
CA SER A 41 -3.55 -8.63 0.61
C SER A 41 -3.40 -7.28 -0.10
N PHE A 42 -2.65 -6.33 0.47
CA PHE A 42 -2.33 -5.07 -0.18
C PHE A 42 -1.18 -5.19 -1.19
N THR A 43 -0.53 -6.34 -1.38
CA THR A 43 0.65 -6.44 -2.26
C THR A 43 0.34 -6.93 -3.68
N ASN A 44 -0.93 -7.21 -4.01
CA ASN A 44 -1.34 -7.62 -5.34
C ASN A 44 -1.84 -6.42 -6.16
N PHE A 45 -1.04 -5.36 -6.23
CA PHE A 45 -1.35 -4.25 -7.13
C PHE A 45 -1.02 -4.66 -8.56
N ASN A 46 -1.98 -4.42 -9.46
CA ASN A 46 -1.77 -4.61 -10.88
C ASN A 46 -0.84 -3.48 -11.37
N GLU A 47 0.30 -3.83 -11.97
CA GLU A 47 1.27 -2.86 -12.48
C GLU A 47 0.63 -1.82 -13.41
N ASN A 48 -0.41 -2.22 -14.16
CA ASN A 48 -1.13 -1.30 -15.04
C ASN A 48 -1.93 -0.25 -14.27
N ILE A 49 -2.47 -0.59 -13.09
CA ILE A 49 -3.20 0.36 -12.23
C ILE A 49 -2.21 1.41 -11.70
N VAL A 50 -1.07 0.95 -11.17
CA VAL A 50 -0.01 1.86 -10.66
C VAL A 50 0.51 2.77 -11.77
N LYS A 51 0.71 2.23 -12.98
CA LYS A 51 1.12 3.01 -14.14
C LYS A 51 0.06 4.04 -14.56
N ALA A 52 -1.23 3.67 -14.53
CA ALA A 52 -2.32 4.58 -14.82
C ALA A 52 -2.37 5.74 -13.80
N SER A 53 -2.30 5.43 -12.51
CA SER A 53 -2.23 6.42 -11.41
C SER A 53 -1.10 7.43 -11.64
N TYR A 54 0.11 6.92 -11.92
CA TYR A 54 1.26 7.78 -12.19
C TYR A 54 1.06 8.71 -13.40
N LEU A 55 0.52 8.17 -14.50
CA LEU A 55 0.28 8.96 -15.72
C LEU A 55 -0.77 10.05 -15.50
N GLU A 56 -1.85 9.74 -14.78
CA GLU A 56 -2.89 10.72 -14.45
C GLU A 56 -2.34 11.82 -13.55
N SER A 57 -1.64 11.47 -12.46
CA SER A 57 -0.99 12.45 -11.58
C SER A 57 0.01 13.32 -12.34
N LEU A 58 0.77 12.74 -13.29
CA LEU A 58 1.72 13.49 -14.13
C LEU A 58 1.01 14.50 -15.03
N ILE A 59 -0.13 14.15 -15.62
CA ILE A 59 -0.92 15.07 -16.46
C ILE A 59 -1.45 16.23 -15.62
N ILE A 60 -2.04 15.94 -14.46
CA ILE A 60 -2.56 16.93 -13.51
C ILE A 60 -1.46 17.90 -13.05
N ALA A 61 -0.29 17.35 -12.70
CA ALA A 61 0.85 18.15 -12.27
C ALA A 61 1.41 19.03 -13.39
N LYS A 62 1.46 18.53 -14.63
CA LYS A 62 1.89 19.31 -15.81
C LYS A 62 0.96 20.48 -16.09
N ASP A 63 -0.34 20.32 -15.86
CA ASP A 63 -1.34 21.39 -16.02
C ASP A 63 -1.43 22.30 -14.77
N GLY A 64 -0.60 22.06 -13.75
CA GLY A 64 -0.55 22.85 -12.52
C GLY A 64 -1.84 22.77 -11.69
N LYS A 65 -2.61 21.69 -11.85
CA LYS A 65 -3.90 21.52 -11.15
C LYS A 65 -3.72 20.78 -9.83
N PRO A 66 -4.61 21.01 -8.84
CA PRO A 66 -4.61 20.23 -7.62
C PRO A 66 -5.03 18.79 -7.90
N HIS A 67 -4.45 17.81 -7.20
CA HIS A 67 -4.82 16.40 -7.29
C HIS A 67 -6.32 16.15 -7.05
N THR A 68 -6.98 17.02 -6.27
CA THR A 68 -8.43 17.00 -6.04
C THR A 68 -9.24 17.02 -7.33
N ILE A 69 -8.75 17.64 -8.42
CA ILE A 69 -9.47 17.63 -9.70
C ILE A 69 -9.51 16.23 -10.31
N GLY A 70 -8.44 15.45 -10.12
CA GLY A 70 -8.36 14.08 -10.56
C GLY A 70 -9.41 13.23 -9.86
N GLU A 71 -9.43 13.29 -8.53
CA GLU A 71 -10.34 12.51 -7.70
C GLU A 71 -11.82 12.90 -7.86
N THR A 72 -12.11 14.19 -8.00
CA THR A 72 -13.50 14.69 -8.00
C THR A 72 -14.13 14.74 -9.38
N LEU A 73 -13.34 14.81 -10.44
CA LEU A 73 -13.84 15.01 -11.80
C LEU A 73 -13.31 14.00 -12.81
N VAL A 74 -11.98 13.85 -12.92
CA VAL A 74 -11.37 13.04 -13.99
C VAL A 74 -11.66 11.56 -13.79
N LEU A 75 -11.43 11.03 -12.59
CA LEU A 75 -11.64 9.62 -12.27
C LEU A 75 -13.13 9.22 -12.35
N PRO A 76 -14.09 10.00 -11.81
CA PRO A 76 -15.52 9.73 -12.02
C PRO A 76 -15.92 9.79 -13.51
N ALA A 77 -15.43 10.76 -14.27
CA ALA A 77 -15.74 10.86 -15.70
C ALA A 77 -15.20 9.65 -16.49
N ALA A 78 -13.96 9.24 -16.21
CA ALA A 78 -13.36 8.05 -16.82
C ALA A 78 -14.16 6.78 -16.49
N LYS A 79 -14.61 6.63 -15.22
CA LYS A 79 -15.46 5.52 -14.79
C LYS A 79 -16.77 5.47 -15.57
N GLU A 80 -17.44 6.61 -15.74
CA GLU A 80 -18.71 6.71 -16.48
C GLU A 80 -18.55 6.38 -17.97
N ILE A 81 -17.49 6.90 -18.60
CA ILE A 81 -17.17 6.59 -20.00
C ILE A 81 -16.92 5.09 -20.18
N VAL A 82 -16.06 4.51 -19.33
CA VAL A 82 -15.74 3.07 -19.40
C VAL A 82 -16.97 2.22 -19.08
N ARG A 83 -17.82 2.64 -18.14
CA ARG A 83 -19.08 1.95 -17.85
C ARG A 83 -20.00 1.92 -19.06
N CYS A 84 -20.13 3.04 -19.77
CA CYS A 84 -20.98 3.14 -20.95
C CYS A 84 -20.44 2.32 -22.13
N VAL A 85 -19.12 2.35 -22.37
CA VAL A 85 -18.50 1.74 -23.55
C VAL A 85 -18.15 0.26 -23.35
N LEU A 86 -17.66 -0.11 -22.17
CA LEU A 86 -17.09 -1.42 -21.87
C LEU A 86 -17.85 -2.19 -20.78
N GLY A 87 -18.83 -1.55 -20.14
CA GLY A 87 -19.68 -2.14 -19.10
C GLY A 87 -19.15 -2.01 -17.68
N ASP A 88 -19.99 -2.40 -16.72
CA ASP A 88 -19.74 -2.22 -15.28
C ASP A 88 -18.49 -2.94 -14.77
N LYS A 89 -18.14 -4.09 -15.36
CA LYS A 89 -16.96 -4.86 -14.94
C LYS A 89 -15.66 -4.08 -15.18
N ALA A 90 -15.54 -3.44 -16.35
CA ALA A 90 -14.38 -2.62 -16.67
C ALA A 90 -14.33 -1.34 -15.82
N ALA A 91 -15.50 -0.74 -15.54
CA ALA A 91 -15.59 0.45 -14.71
C ALA A 91 -15.10 0.23 -13.27
N LYS A 92 -15.34 -0.97 -12.70
CA LYS A 92 -14.83 -1.35 -11.37
C LYS A 92 -13.30 -1.46 -11.31
N GLU A 93 -12.64 -1.73 -12.42
CA GLU A 93 -11.17 -1.76 -12.47
C GLU A 93 -10.58 -0.35 -12.45
N ILE A 94 -11.27 0.63 -13.04
CA ILE A 94 -10.86 2.05 -13.00
C ILE A 94 -10.97 2.62 -11.59
N GLU A 95 -11.98 2.21 -10.81
CA GLU A 95 -12.15 2.64 -9.42
C GLU A 95 -10.99 2.24 -8.49
N LYS A 96 -10.15 1.29 -8.91
CA LYS A 96 -8.96 0.87 -8.16
C LYS A 96 -7.76 1.79 -8.38
N VAL A 97 -7.82 2.70 -9.34
CA VAL A 97 -6.76 3.70 -9.60
C VAL A 97 -6.77 4.70 -8.45
N SER A 98 -5.69 4.69 -7.66
CA SER A 98 -5.49 5.63 -6.56
C SER A 98 -4.76 6.88 -7.05
N LEU A 99 -5.18 8.07 -6.61
CA LEU A 99 -4.54 9.34 -6.97
C LEU A 99 -3.83 10.03 -5.80
N SER A 100 -3.99 9.49 -4.59
CA SER A 100 -3.28 9.98 -3.41
C SER A 100 -1.79 9.66 -3.49
N ASN A 101 -0.97 10.68 -3.24
CA ASN A 101 0.49 10.55 -3.23
C ASN A 101 0.99 9.48 -2.26
N ASP A 102 0.36 9.36 -1.09
CA ASP A 102 0.76 8.39 -0.07
C ASP A 102 0.44 6.96 -0.54
N THR A 103 -0.70 6.78 -1.20
CA THR A 103 -1.13 5.48 -1.73
C THR A 103 -0.27 5.07 -2.93
N VAL A 104 -0.04 5.95 -3.90
CA VAL A 104 0.80 5.68 -5.08
C VAL A 104 2.25 5.37 -4.68
N LYS A 105 2.77 6.04 -3.64
CA LYS A 105 4.11 5.77 -3.11
C LYS A 105 4.21 4.38 -2.47
N GLU A 106 3.23 4.00 -1.66
CA GLU A 106 3.16 2.66 -1.06
C GLU A 106 3.00 1.56 -2.13
N GLU A 107 2.19 1.80 -3.16
CA GLU A 107 2.01 0.92 -4.32
C GLU A 107 3.32 0.70 -5.09
N LEU A 108 4.04 1.79 -5.41
CA LEU A 108 5.34 1.73 -6.11
C LEU A 108 6.44 1.04 -5.27
N MET A 109 6.51 1.33 -3.97
CA MET A 109 7.47 0.69 -3.05
C MET A 109 7.24 -0.82 -2.95
N THR A 110 5.99 -1.25 -3.08
CA THR A 110 5.60 -2.65 -2.99
C THR A 110 5.91 -3.42 -4.27
N CYS A 111 5.64 -2.85 -5.46
CA CYS A 111 6.02 -3.47 -6.74
C CYS A 111 7.54 -3.65 -6.91
N ARG A 112 8.38 -2.75 -6.37
CA ARG A 112 9.85 -2.87 -6.45
C ARG A 112 10.46 -3.96 -5.55
N ARG A 113 9.68 -4.57 -4.68
CA ARG A 113 10.16 -5.61 -3.73
C ARG A 113 9.94 -7.04 -4.22
N ILE A 114 9.39 -7.24 -5.41
CA ILE A 114 9.24 -8.53 -6.10
C ILE A 114 10.37 -8.66 -7.12
#